data_AF-A0A0J1GKE7-F1
#
_entry.id   AF-A0A0J1GKE7-F1
#
_cell.length_a   1.000
_cell.length_b   1.000
_cell.length_c   1.000
_cell.angle_alpha   90.00
_cell.angle_beta   90.00
_cell.angle_gamma   90.00
#
_symmetry.space_group_name_H-M   'P 1'
#
loop_
_entity.id
_entity.type
_entity.pdbx_description
1 polymer ?
#
loop_
_entity_poly.entity_id
_entity_poly.type
_entity_poly.pdbx_seq_one_letter_code
_entity_poly.pdbx_strand_id
1 'polypeptide(L)'
;MNLKKTSLALLMLSTISAAQASALNDARKVESAMNHASASSQQKIDKSAEAAFSMTAEIEQLQEEVANLRVYRDHMANLVASQAEEVKSLDDQIAGIKETRQGVVPLMYQMLAGLKETVANDKPIRQEQRLARIEKLEKMMVQADISDAEKYRRILEAYQIEMDYGTKMGIYQGQIALDNDQIDADLLYLGRVSFVARSLDGTQFWAWNDNTAKWQPLANDYSKDINKAFAIAEKKAAPSLLTLPVSVNVETN
;
A
#
# COMPACT_ATOMS: atom_id res chain seq x y z
N MET A 1 18.63 -102.95 99.83
CA MET A 1 19.90 -102.17 99.82
C MET A 1 19.67 -100.99 98.89
N ASN A 2 19.15 -99.87 99.43
CA ASN A 2 18.26 -98.95 98.71
C ASN A 2 18.78 -97.50 98.63
N LEU A 3 18.67 -96.94 97.41
CA LEU A 3 18.23 -95.58 97.07
C LEU A 3 18.98 -94.36 97.67
N LYS A 4 20.29 -94.18 97.45
CA LYS A 4 20.94 -92.87 97.71
C LYS A 4 21.86 -92.31 96.60
N LYS A 5 21.83 -92.83 95.37
CA LYS A 5 22.74 -92.34 94.30
C LYS A 5 22.08 -91.72 93.06
N THR A 6 20.75 -91.68 92.98
CA THR A 6 20.03 -91.21 91.77
C THR A 6 19.56 -89.75 91.81
N SER A 7 19.74 -89.02 92.91
CA SER A 7 19.20 -87.66 93.07
C SER A 7 20.14 -86.55 92.57
N LEU A 8 21.45 -86.81 92.43
CA LEU A 8 22.43 -85.80 92.00
C LEU A 8 22.50 -85.62 90.46
N ALA A 9 22.06 -86.63 89.70
CA ALA A 9 22.04 -86.58 88.24
C ALA A 9 20.86 -85.77 87.66
N LEU A 10 19.75 -85.64 88.40
CA LEU A 10 18.58 -84.89 87.96
C LEU A 10 18.72 -83.37 88.12
N LEU A 11 19.64 -82.91 88.98
CA LEU A 11 19.95 -81.48 89.17
C LEU A 11 20.98 -80.94 88.17
N MET A 12 21.69 -81.82 87.46
CA MET A 12 22.70 -81.46 86.44
C MET A 12 22.12 -81.42 85.01
N LEU A 13 20.86 -81.84 84.81
CA LEU A 13 20.21 -81.81 83.50
C LEU A 13 19.35 -80.55 83.27
N SER A 14 19.05 -79.77 84.31
CA SER A 14 18.33 -78.49 84.19
C SER A 14 19.22 -77.30 83.86
N THR A 15 20.55 -77.44 83.98
CA THR A 15 21.53 -76.37 83.71
C THR A 15 22.00 -76.31 82.26
N ILE A 16 21.77 -77.36 81.46
CA ILE A 16 22.23 -77.43 80.06
C ILE A 16 21.30 -76.64 79.12
N SER A 17 20.02 -76.45 79.47
CA SER A 17 19.08 -75.64 78.69
C SER A 17 19.35 -74.12 78.75
N ALA A 18 20.10 -73.65 79.74
CA ALA A 18 20.42 -72.22 79.90
C ALA A 18 21.58 -71.78 78.98
N ALA A 19 22.58 -72.65 78.75
CA ALA A 19 23.75 -72.33 77.94
C ALA A 19 23.44 -72.29 76.42
N GLN A 20 22.52 -73.14 75.94
CA GLN A 20 22.07 -73.15 74.54
C GLN A 20 21.10 -71.99 74.23
N ALA A 21 20.40 -71.46 75.23
CA ALA A 21 19.58 -70.26 75.08
C ALA A 21 20.43 -68.98 74.92
N SER A 22 21.63 -68.93 75.52
CA SER A 22 22.54 -67.78 75.42
C SER A 22 23.18 -67.65 74.03
N ALA A 23 23.71 -68.74 73.47
CA ALA A 23 24.34 -68.73 72.14
C ALA A 23 23.32 -68.42 71.01
N LEU A 24 22.08 -68.89 71.15
CA LEU A 24 20.99 -68.55 70.24
C LEU A 24 20.59 -67.06 70.34
N ASN A 25 20.62 -66.48 71.54
CA ASN A 25 20.37 -65.06 71.74
C ASN A 25 21.47 -64.18 71.13
N ASP A 26 22.74 -64.56 71.23
CA ASP A 26 23.85 -63.82 70.62
C ASP A 26 23.83 -63.92 69.09
N ALA A 27 23.52 -65.09 68.53
CA ALA A 27 23.30 -65.26 67.09
C ALA A 27 22.14 -64.38 66.58
N ARG A 28 21.02 -64.31 67.31
CA ARG A 28 19.89 -63.42 66.99
C ARG A 28 20.24 -61.94 67.07
N LYS A 29 21.11 -61.53 67.99
CA LYS A 29 21.61 -60.15 68.07
C LYS A 29 22.47 -59.79 66.86
N VAL A 30 23.37 -60.69 66.44
CA VAL A 30 24.21 -60.49 65.25
C VAL A 30 23.35 -60.43 63.99
N GLU A 31 22.39 -61.35 63.84
CA GLU A 31 21.43 -61.35 62.74
C GLU A 31 20.62 -60.04 62.69
N SER A 32 20.11 -59.58 63.85
CA SER A 32 19.38 -58.32 63.96
C SER A 32 20.24 -57.11 63.57
N ALA A 33 21.49 -57.04 64.04
CA ALA A 33 22.43 -55.98 63.69
C ALA A 33 22.76 -56.00 62.19
N MET A 34 22.95 -57.17 61.61
CA MET A 34 23.21 -57.34 60.17
C MET A 34 22.00 -56.93 59.34
N ASN A 35 20.78 -57.33 59.74
CA ASN A 35 19.54 -56.92 59.08
C ASN A 35 19.35 -55.40 59.15
N HIS A 36 19.68 -54.77 60.29
CA HIS A 36 19.60 -53.32 60.44
C HIS A 36 20.64 -52.58 59.58
N ALA A 37 21.87 -53.10 59.48
CA ALA A 37 22.92 -52.56 58.63
C ALA A 37 22.58 -52.69 57.14
N SER A 38 22.07 -53.87 56.72
CA SER A 38 21.59 -54.11 55.36
C SER A 38 20.42 -53.19 55.00
N ALA A 39 19.46 -52.99 55.91
CA ALA A 39 18.38 -52.04 55.72
C ALA A 39 18.87 -50.59 55.55
N SER A 40 19.88 -50.16 56.32
CA SER A 40 20.49 -48.83 56.18
C SER A 40 21.22 -48.66 54.84
N SER A 41 21.96 -49.69 54.40
CA SER A 41 22.60 -49.70 53.08
C SER A 41 21.58 -49.69 51.96
N GLN A 42 20.49 -50.48 52.06
CA GLN A 42 19.41 -50.47 51.09
C GLN A 42 18.77 -49.09 50.99
N GLN A 43 18.50 -48.42 52.12
CA GLN A 43 17.95 -47.06 52.13
C GLN A 43 18.86 -46.03 51.44
N LYS A 44 20.19 -46.20 51.52
CA LYS A 44 21.15 -45.36 50.78
C LYS A 44 21.14 -45.67 49.29
N ILE A 45 21.07 -46.95 48.91
CA ILE A 45 20.96 -47.39 47.52
C ILE A 45 19.67 -46.85 46.91
N ASP A 46 18.53 -46.97 47.60
CA ASP A 46 17.23 -46.48 47.13
C ASP A 46 17.27 -44.96 46.91
N LYS A 47 17.85 -44.20 47.83
CA LYS A 47 18.04 -42.74 47.65
C LYS A 47 18.92 -42.40 46.44
N SER A 48 20.02 -43.14 46.25
CA SER A 48 20.91 -42.91 45.12
C SER A 48 20.26 -43.29 43.79
N ALA A 49 19.46 -44.37 43.78
CA ALA A 49 18.71 -44.80 42.61
C ALA A 49 17.64 -43.77 42.24
N GLU A 50 16.88 -43.29 43.22
CA GLU A 50 15.88 -42.22 43.03
C GLU A 50 16.52 -40.95 42.46
N ALA A 51 17.67 -40.52 43.01
CA ALA A 51 18.40 -39.38 42.48
C ALA A 51 18.88 -39.59 41.04
N ALA A 52 19.37 -40.80 40.71
CA ALA A 52 19.78 -41.13 39.35
C ALA A 52 18.61 -41.12 38.36
N PHE A 53 17.45 -41.65 38.75
CA PHE A 53 16.24 -41.59 37.93
C PHE A 53 15.78 -40.14 37.73
N SER A 54 15.74 -39.33 38.79
CA SER A 54 15.39 -37.91 38.70
C SER A 54 16.32 -37.14 37.77
N MET A 55 17.64 -37.32 37.88
CA MET A 55 18.60 -36.64 37.01
C MET A 55 18.50 -37.11 35.55
N THR A 56 18.19 -38.39 35.32
CA THR A 56 18.00 -38.91 33.96
C THR A 56 16.77 -38.27 33.32
N ALA A 57 15.66 -38.18 34.04
CA ALA A 57 14.45 -37.50 33.57
C ALA A 57 14.70 -36.00 33.29
N GLU A 58 15.46 -35.33 34.15
CA GLU A 58 15.85 -33.93 33.94
C GLU A 58 16.73 -33.75 32.69
N ILE A 59 17.69 -34.65 32.45
CA ILE A 59 18.51 -34.66 31.23
C ILE A 59 17.63 -34.83 29.98
N GLU A 60 16.68 -35.77 30.00
CA GLU A 60 15.77 -36.00 28.87
C GLU A 60 14.90 -34.76 28.59
N GLN A 61 14.35 -34.14 29.63
CA GLN A 61 13.57 -32.90 29.50
C GLN A 61 14.39 -31.75 28.92
N LEU A 62 15.62 -31.54 29.44
CA LEU A 62 16.51 -30.49 28.94
C LEU A 62 16.95 -30.76 27.49
N GLN A 63 17.14 -32.01 27.10
CA GLN A 63 17.44 -32.36 25.70
C GLN A 63 16.29 -32.01 24.76
N GLU A 64 15.04 -32.26 25.16
CA GLU A 64 13.86 -31.86 24.40
C GLU A 64 13.73 -30.33 24.30
N GLU A 65 13.97 -29.62 25.40
CA GLU A 65 13.99 -28.16 25.41
C GLU A 65 15.04 -27.60 24.45
N VAL A 66 16.26 -28.14 24.48
CA VAL A 66 17.35 -27.75 23.56
C VAL A 66 16.97 -28.05 22.11
N ALA A 67 16.32 -29.18 21.83
CA ALA A 67 15.85 -29.51 20.48
C ALA A 67 14.82 -28.50 19.96
N ASN A 68 13.83 -28.16 20.79
CA ASN A 68 12.81 -27.15 20.46
C ASN A 68 13.43 -25.76 20.25
N LEU A 69 14.35 -25.34 21.13
CA LEU A 69 15.04 -24.06 21.00
C LEU A 69 15.90 -23.98 19.73
N ARG A 70 16.51 -25.09 19.30
CA ARG A 70 17.25 -25.13 18.03
C ARG A 70 16.34 -24.92 16.83
N VAL A 71 15.19 -25.60 16.78
CA VAL A 71 14.21 -25.41 15.71
C VAL A 71 13.72 -23.97 15.66
N TYR A 72 13.42 -23.38 16.82
CA TYR A 72 12.98 -21.98 16.89
C TYR A 72 14.06 -21.01 16.43
N ARG A 73 15.32 -21.21 16.85
CA ARG A 73 16.46 -20.42 16.40
C ARG A 73 16.62 -20.50 14.87
N ASP A 74 16.54 -21.69 14.29
CA ASP A 74 16.73 -21.88 12.85
C ASP A 74 15.59 -21.22 12.06
N HIS A 75 14.36 -21.28 12.56
CA HIS A 75 13.23 -20.53 12.01
C HIS A 75 13.46 -19.02 12.03
N MET A 76 13.93 -18.47 13.17
CA MET A 76 14.26 -17.04 13.28
C MET A 76 15.41 -16.63 12.36
N ALA A 77 16.44 -17.47 12.22
CA ALA A 77 17.56 -17.19 11.30
C ALA A 77 17.09 -17.12 9.85
N ASN A 78 16.21 -18.04 9.42
CA ASN A 78 15.62 -18.01 8.08
C ASN A 78 14.72 -16.78 7.88
N LEU A 79 13.96 -16.40 8.89
CA LEU A 79 13.10 -15.21 8.83
C LEU A 79 13.94 -13.93 8.68
N VAL A 80 15.04 -13.80 9.42
CA VAL A 80 15.97 -12.68 9.31
C VAL A 80 16.62 -12.64 7.91
N ALA A 81 17.03 -13.79 7.37
CA ALA A 81 17.58 -13.86 6.01
C ALA A 81 16.56 -13.39 4.96
N SER A 82 15.31 -13.86 5.06
CA SER A 82 14.22 -13.44 4.16
C SER A 82 13.92 -11.94 4.28
N GLN A 83 13.92 -11.38 5.49
CA GLN A 83 13.71 -9.94 5.70
C GLN A 83 14.87 -9.12 5.11
N ALA A 84 16.11 -9.61 5.22
CA ALA A 84 17.26 -8.92 4.62
C ALA A 84 17.18 -8.88 3.08
N GLU A 85 16.69 -9.95 2.45
CA GLU A 85 16.40 -9.97 1.01
C GLU A 85 15.27 -9.01 0.63
N GLU A 86 14.21 -8.95 1.44
CA GLU A 86 13.09 -8.03 1.24
C GLU A 86 13.53 -6.55 1.34
N VAL A 87 14.34 -6.21 2.35
CA VAL A 87 14.92 -4.87 2.49
C VAL A 87 15.73 -4.49 1.26
N LYS A 88 16.59 -5.40 0.78
CA LYS A 88 17.37 -5.14 -0.44
C LYS A 88 16.48 -4.92 -1.66
N SER A 89 15.43 -5.73 -1.83
CA SER A 89 14.48 -5.55 -2.93
C SER A 89 13.76 -4.20 -2.86
N LEU A 90 13.37 -3.76 -1.67
CA LEU A 90 12.76 -2.46 -1.45
C LEU A 90 13.74 -1.31 -1.74
N ASP A 91 14.99 -1.42 -1.33
CA ASP A 91 16.03 -0.44 -1.63
C ASP A 91 16.27 -0.30 -3.14
N ASP A 92 16.34 -1.42 -3.87
CA ASP A 92 16.47 -1.43 -5.33
C ASP A 92 15.24 -0.77 -6.01
N GLN A 93 14.03 -1.04 -5.51
CA GLN A 93 12.80 -0.40 -5.99
C GLN A 93 12.79 1.11 -5.70
N ILE A 94 13.24 1.55 -4.52
CA ILE A 94 13.35 2.96 -4.15
C ILE A 94 14.35 3.67 -5.08
N ALA A 95 15.49 3.04 -5.39
CA ALA A 95 16.48 3.57 -6.30
C ALA A 95 15.90 3.77 -7.72
N GLY A 96 15.19 2.77 -8.25
CA GLY A 96 14.52 2.87 -9.56
C GLY A 96 13.41 3.94 -9.62
N ILE A 97 12.65 4.11 -8.52
CA ILE A 97 11.66 5.19 -8.40
C ILE A 97 12.33 6.57 -8.43
N LYS A 98 13.49 6.72 -7.77
CA LYS A 98 14.22 8.00 -7.74
C LYS A 98 14.65 8.42 -9.16
N GLU A 99 15.18 7.50 -9.94
CA GLU A 99 15.58 7.75 -11.34
C GLU A 99 14.36 8.11 -12.21
N THR A 100 13.26 7.38 -12.07
CA THR A 100 12.02 7.67 -12.81
C THR A 100 11.44 9.05 -12.43
N ARG A 101 11.38 9.37 -11.13
CA ARG A 101 10.87 10.67 -10.63
C ARG A 101 11.71 11.85 -11.10
N GLN A 102 13.03 11.68 -11.21
CA GLN A 102 13.93 12.72 -11.72
C GLN A 102 13.57 13.13 -13.15
N GLY A 103 13.05 12.23 -13.99
CA GLY A 103 12.58 12.55 -15.34
C GLY A 103 11.14 13.06 -15.40
N VAL A 104 10.24 12.48 -14.62
CA VAL A 104 8.80 12.76 -14.72
C VAL A 104 8.43 14.15 -14.23
N VAL A 105 9.02 14.63 -13.13
CA VAL A 105 8.68 15.95 -12.58
C VAL A 105 9.06 17.10 -13.54
N PRO A 106 10.29 17.16 -14.09
CA PRO A 106 10.62 18.15 -15.12
C PRO A 106 9.71 18.09 -16.34
N LEU A 107 9.37 16.88 -16.80
CA LEU A 107 8.44 16.70 -17.92
C LEU A 107 7.07 17.31 -17.62
N MET A 108 6.51 17.10 -16.41
CA MET A 108 5.24 17.70 -16.01
C MET A 108 5.27 19.23 -16.07
N TYR A 109 6.37 19.86 -15.64
CA TYR A 109 6.53 21.31 -15.76
C TYR A 109 6.63 21.77 -17.22
N GLN A 110 7.36 21.04 -18.06
CA GLN A 110 7.43 21.33 -19.50
C GLN A 110 6.07 21.20 -20.18
N MET A 111 5.31 20.17 -19.85
CA MET A 111 3.94 19.97 -20.33
C MET A 111 3.04 21.14 -19.92
N LEU A 112 3.10 21.56 -18.65
CA LEU A 112 2.29 22.69 -18.18
C LEU A 112 2.67 24.01 -18.86
N ALA A 113 3.97 24.24 -19.07
CA ALA A 113 4.47 25.39 -19.82
C ALA A 113 4.00 25.36 -21.28
N GLY A 114 4.09 24.22 -21.94
CA GLY A 114 3.62 24.06 -23.33
C GLY A 114 2.10 24.25 -23.45
N LEU A 115 1.33 23.77 -22.47
CA LEU A 115 -0.11 24.02 -22.39
C LEU A 115 -0.40 25.53 -22.28
N LYS A 116 0.32 26.23 -21.40
CA LYS A 116 0.18 27.68 -21.20
C LYS A 116 0.52 28.47 -22.47
N GLU A 117 1.60 28.13 -23.14
CA GLU A 117 2.00 28.73 -24.42
C GLU A 117 0.94 28.46 -25.50
N THR A 118 0.42 27.23 -25.56
CA THR A 118 -0.64 26.87 -26.50
C THR A 118 -1.91 27.68 -26.25
N VAL A 119 -2.33 27.89 -24.99
CA VAL A 119 -3.50 28.72 -24.68
C VAL A 119 -3.26 30.20 -25.00
N ALA A 120 -2.04 30.70 -24.78
CA ALA A 120 -1.70 32.10 -25.05
C ALA A 120 -1.69 32.44 -26.54
N ASN A 121 -1.26 31.50 -27.38
CA ASN A 121 -1.13 31.68 -28.84
C ASN A 121 -2.36 31.20 -29.63
N ASP A 122 -3.37 30.68 -28.95
CA ASP A 122 -4.60 30.18 -29.56
C ASP A 122 -5.72 31.21 -29.52
N LYS A 123 -6.79 30.94 -30.27
CA LYS A 123 -8.03 31.71 -30.22
C LYS A 123 -8.58 31.78 -28.78
N PRO A 124 -9.30 32.84 -28.41
CA PRO A 124 -9.82 33.01 -27.05
C PRO A 124 -11.07 32.15 -26.76
N ILE A 125 -11.04 30.86 -27.13
CA ILE A 125 -12.10 29.90 -26.83
C ILE A 125 -12.06 29.62 -25.33
N ARG A 126 -13.10 30.04 -24.59
CA ARG A 126 -13.24 29.83 -23.14
C ARG A 126 -11.95 30.15 -22.38
N GLN A 127 -11.28 31.22 -22.78
CA GLN A 127 -9.90 31.54 -22.37
C GLN A 127 -9.75 31.62 -20.85
N GLU A 128 -10.68 32.28 -20.17
CA GLU A 128 -10.69 32.39 -18.71
C GLU A 128 -10.72 31.02 -18.02
N GLN A 129 -11.61 30.12 -18.47
CA GLN A 129 -11.74 28.76 -17.91
C GLN A 129 -10.46 27.94 -18.14
N ARG A 130 -9.82 28.13 -19.29
CA ARG A 130 -8.55 27.46 -19.62
C ARG A 130 -7.43 27.98 -18.71
N LEU A 131 -7.27 29.29 -18.60
CA LEU A 131 -6.25 29.90 -17.74
C LEU A 131 -6.43 29.52 -16.26
N ALA A 132 -7.67 29.55 -15.75
CA ALA A 132 -7.97 29.13 -14.39
C ALA A 132 -7.61 27.65 -14.13
N ARG A 133 -7.81 26.78 -15.14
CA ARG A 133 -7.39 25.38 -15.05
C ARG A 133 -5.86 25.26 -14.97
N ILE A 134 -5.13 26.00 -15.80
CA ILE A 134 -3.66 26.02 -15.78
C ILE A 134 -3.15 26.49 -14.42
N GLU A 135 -3.69 27.59 -13.91
CA GLU A 135 -3.30 28.13 -12.60
C GLU A 135 -3.56 27.10 -11.47
N LYS A 136 -4.69 26.39 -11.53
CA LYS A 136 -5.00 25.32 -10.57
C LYS A 136 -3.98 24.17 -10.65
N LEU A 137 -3.56 23.78 -11.86
CA LEU A 137 -2.53 22.77 -12.06
C LEU A 137 -1.17 23.25 -11.56
N GLU A 138 -0.79 24.51 -11.82
CA GLU A 138 0.45 25.11 -11.31
C GLU A 138 0.48 25.07 -9.77
N LYS A 139 -0.63 25.42 -9.10
CA LYS A 139 -0.77 25.30 -7.64
C LYS A 139 -0.70 23.85 -7.15
N MET A 140 -1.28 22.91 -7.90
CA MET A 140 -1.25 21.49 -7.57
C MET A 140 0.16 20.90 -7.61
N MET A 141 1.04 21.42 -8.48
CA MET A 141 2.39 20.88 -8.63
C MET A 141 3.22 20.95 -7.33
N VAL A 142 3.03 21.99 -6.52
CA VAL A 142 3.76 22.20 -5.26
C VAL A 142 3.11 21.54 -4.04
N GLN A 143 1.91 20.97 -4.20
CA GLN A 143 1.18 20.30 -3.11
C GLN A 143 1.81 18.93 -2.80
N ALA A 144 2.16 18.71 -1.53
CA ALA A 144 2.84 17.48 -1.07
C ALA A 144 1.85 16.34 -0.76
N ASP A 145 0.60 16.67 -0.47
CA ASP A 145 -0.50 15.74 -0.20
C ASP A 145 -1.02 15.04 -1.46
N ILE A 146 -0.64 15.52 -2.65
CA ILE A 146 -1.04 14.95 -3.93
C ILE A 146 0.12 14.16 -4.53
N SER A 147 -0.15 12.91 -4.89
CA SER A 147 0.83 12.03 -5.51
C SER A 147 1.23 12.53 -6.91
N ASP A 148 2.46 12.27 -7.31
CA ASP A 148 2.96 12.63 -8.65
C ASP A 148 2.13 11.98 -9.77
N ALA A 149 1.60 10.77 -9.54
CA ALA A 149 0.72 10.07 -10.47
C ALA A 149 -0.61 10.82 -10.68
N GLU A 150 -1.20 11.37 -9.61
CA GLU A 150 -2.42 12.17 -9.72
C GLU A 150 -2.14 13.50 -10.44
N LYS A 151 -1.02 14.17 -10.14
CA LYS A 151 -0.60 15.39 -10.86
C LYS A 151 -0.46 15.12 -12.36
N TYR A 152 0.24 14.06 -12.73
CA TYR A 152 0.42 13.66 -14.13
C TYR A 152 -0.92 13.37 -14.83
N ARG A 153 -1.80 12.61 -14.17
CA ARG A 153 -3.14 12.30 -14.68
C ARG A 153 -3.95 13.57 -14.94
N ARG A 154 -3.92 14.53 -14.02
CA ARG A 154 -4.63 15.83 -14.15
C ARG A 154 -4.10 16.68 -15.29
N ILE A 155 -2.79 16.66 -15.52
CA ILE A 155 -2.19 17.34 -16.68
C ILE A 155 -2.68 16.68 -17.98
N LEU A 156 -2.67 15.35 -18.07
CA LEU A 156 -3.18 14.65 -19.25
C LEU A 156 -4.68 14.91 -19.49
N GLU A 157 -5.50 14.95 -18.45
CA GLU A 157 -6.91 15.37 -18.56
C GLU A 157 -7.03 16.77 -19.17
N ALA A 158 -6.18 17.72 -18.76
CA ALA A 158 -6.19 19.05 -19.34
C ALA A 158 -5.82 19.04 -20.82
N TYR A 159 -4.82 18.26 -21.23
CA TYR A 159 -4.49 18.06 -22.65
C TYR A 159 -5.63 17.43 -23.44
N GLN A 160 -6.33 16.44 -22.86
CA GLN A 160 -7.49 15.82 -23.49
C GLN A 160 -8.61 16.84 -23.70
N ILE A 161 -8.87 17.71 -22.73
CA ILE A 161 -9.83 18.81 -22.86
C ILE A 161 -9.40 19.80 -23.96
N GLU A 162 -8.11 20.13 -24.04
CA GLU A 162 -7.58 20.99 -25.11
C GLU A 162 -7.74 20.36 -26.50
N MET A 163 -7.56 19.05 -26.61
CA MET A 163 -7.78 18.29 -27.84
C MET A 163 -9.28 18.21 -28.20
N ASP A 164 -10.15 18.12 -27.20
CA ASP A 164 -11.60 18.18 -27.38
C ASP A 164 -12.04 19.54 -27.95
N TYR A 165 -11.45 20.66 -27.51
CA TYR A 165 -11.68 21.97 -28.13
C TYR A 165 -11.22 22.01 -29.59
N GLY A 166 -10.25 21.17 -29.98
CA GLY A 166 -9.77 21.04 -31.35
C GLY A 166 -10.69 20.24 -32.28
N THR A 167 -11.55 19.37 -31.75
CA THR A 167 -12.33 18.40 -32.53
C THR A 167 -13.84 18.57 -32.41
N LYS A 168 -14.34 19.07 -31.27
CA LYS A 168 -15.76 19.17 -30.98
C LYS A 168 -16.33 20.52 -31.39
N MET A 169 -17.64 20.54 -31.58
CA MET A 169 -18.42 21.76 -31.69
C MET A 169 -19.00 22.13 -30.32
N GLY A 170 -19.00 23.41 -29.99
CA GLY A 170 -19.60 23.89 -28.75
C GLY A 170 -20.05 25.34 -28.83
N ILE A 171 -20.99 25.67 -27.95
CA ILE A 171 -21.55 27.02 -27.78
C ILE A 171 -21.34 27.48 -26.34
N TYR A 172 -21.11 28.78 -26.15
CA TYR A 172 -21.13 29.44 -24.85
C TYR A 172 -21.38 30.94 -25.03
N GLN A 173 -21.87 31.59 -23.98
CA GLN A 173 -22.02 33.04 -23.95
C GLN A 173 -20.76 33.69 -23.38
N GLY A 174 -20.40 34.84 -23.94
CA GLY A 174 -19.24 35.60 -23.51
C GLY A 174 -19.20 36.97 -24.15
N GLN A 175 -18.23 37.77 -23.72
CA GLN A 175 -18.02 39.12 -24.24
C GLN A 175 -17.02 39.09 -25.38
N ILE A 176 -17.38 39.75 -26.49
CA ILE A 176 -16.47 40.02 -27.60
C ILE A 176 -16.08 41.50 -27.58
N ALA A 177 -14.79 41.77 -27.77
CA ALA A 177 -14.28 43.13 -27.91
C ALA A 177 -14.31 43.55 -29.38
N LEU A 178 -15.05 44.61 -29.69
CA LEU A 178 -15.17 45.20 -31.01
C LEU A 178 -14.68 46.65 -30.93
N ASP A 179 -13.46 46.90 -31.41
CA ASP A 179 -12.74 48.18 -31.39
C ASP A 179 -12.81 48.97 -30.07
N ASN A 180 -13.93 49.63 -29.76
CA ASN A 180 -14.15 50.43 -28.55
C ASN A 180 -15.25 49.90 -27.60
N ASP A 181 -16.02 48.88 -27.99
CA ASP A 181 -17.14 48.36 -27.19
C ASP A 181 -16.99 46.86 -26.88
N GLN A 182 -17.50 46.46 -25.72
CA GLN A 182 -17.66 45.06 -25.33
C GLN A 182 -19.12 44.68 -25.49
N ILE A 183 -19.39 43.63 -26.27
CA ILE A 183 -20.75 43.17 -26.55
C ILE A 183 -20.89 41.73 -26.05
N ASP A 184 -21.97 41.46 -25.31
CA ASP A 184 -22.35 40.09 -24.97
C ASP A 184 -22.87 39.38 -26.23
N ALA A 185 -22.30 38.21 -26.52
CA ALA A 185 -22.61 37.43 -27.71
C ALA A 185 -22.68 35.93 -27.39
N ASP A 186 -23.41 35.20 -28.21
CA ASP A 186 -23.30 33.74 -28.28
C ASP A 186 -22.08 33.39 -29.14
N LEU A 187 -21.12 32.65 -28.59
CA LEU A 187 -19.93 32.20 -29.28
C LEU A 187 -20.05 30.72 -29.62
N LEU A 188 -19.72 30.37 -30.87
CA LEU A 188 -19.66 29.01 -31.36
C LEU A 188 -18.26 28.71 -31.90
N TYR A 189 -17.70 27.59 -31.45
CA TYR A 189 -16.48 27.04 -32.01
C TYR A 189 -16.79 25.68 -32.64
N LEU A 190 -16.17 25.42 -33.79
CA LEU A 190 -16.12 24.11 -34.42
C LEU A 190 -14.64 23.71 -34.52
N GLY A 191 -14.22 22.91 -33.55
CA GLY A 191 -12.81 22.63 -33.35
C GLY A 191 -11.99 23.91 -33.20
N ARG A 192 -10.79 23.92 -33.79
CA ARG A 192 -9.94 25.11 -33.95
C ARG A 192 -9.97 25.69 -35.37
N VAL A 193 -10.91 25.26 -36.21
CA VAL A 193 -10.99 25.67 -37.62
C VAL A 193 -11.85 26.92 -37.80
N SER A 194 -12.99 26.96 -37.10
CA SER A 194 -13.95 28.06 -37.17
C SER A 194 -14.33 28.51 -35.77
N PHE A 195 -14.27 29.81 -35.53
CA PHE A 195 -14.73 30.44 -34.31
C PHE A 195 -15.53 31.70 -34.67
N VAL A 196 -16.83 31.65 -34.36
CA VAL A 196 -17.82 32.67 -34.76
C VAL A 196 -18.62 33.13 -33.56
N ALA A 197 -19.15 34.33 -33.64
CA ALA A 197 -20.03 34.92 -32.64
C ALA A 197 -21.30 35.44 -33.30
N ARG A 198 -22.39 35.44 -32.53
CA ARG A 198 -23.69 35.97 -32.91
C ARG A 198 -24.22 36.85 -31.78
N SER A 199 -24.82 37.99 -32.11
CA SER A 199 -25.47 38.84 -31.12
C SER A 199 -26.63 38.11 -30.44
N LEU A 200 -26.98 38.51 -29.22
CA LEU A 200 -28.05 37.85 -28.45
C LEU A 200 -29.44 37.94 -29.12
N ASP A 201 -29.65 38.96 -29.96
CA ASP A 201 -30.86 39.12 -30.78
C ASP A 201 -30.82 38.29 -32.09
N GLY A 202 -29.68 37.66 -32.41
CA GLY A 202 -29.50 36.80 -33.57
C GLY A 202 -29.34 37.51 -34.91
N THR A 203 -29.12 38.84 -34.91
CA THR A 203 -29.11 39.66 -36.14
C THR A 203 -27.70 39.97 -36.68
N GLN A 204 -26.70 40.04 -35.81
CA GLN A 204 -25.32 40.39 -36.15
C GLN A 204 -24.39 39.18 -35.95
N PHE A 205 -23.39 39.07 -36.81
CA PHE A 205 -22.46 37.94 -36.83
C PHE A 205 -21.02 38.43 -36.97
N TRP A 206 -20.12 37.73 -36.28
CA TRP A 206 -18.69 37.99 -36.35
C TRP A 206 -17.91 36.68 -36.48
N ALA A 207 -16.76 36.73 -37.15
CA ALA A 207 -15.78 35.65 -37.17
C ALA A 207 -14.47 36.11 -36.52
N TRP A 208 -13.80 35.19 -35.85
CA TRP A 208 -12.46 35.41 -35.35
C TRP A 208 -11.44 35.22 -36.47
N ASN A 209 -10.55 36.19 -36.65
CA ASN A 209 -9.43 36.12 -37.58
C ASN A 209 -8.12 35.85 -36.84
N ASP A 210 -7.42 34.76 -37.18
CA ASP A 210 -6.17 34.36 -36.53
C ASP A 210 -5.00 35.28 -36.84
N ASN A 211 -4.94 35.81 -38.05
CA ASN A 211 -3.83 36.65 -38.48
C ASN A 211 -3.85 38.01 -37.78
N THR A 212 -5.04 38.55 -37.53
CA THR A 212 -5.20 39.86 -36.87
C THR A 212 -5.52 39.74 -35.38
N ALA A 213 -5.79 38.53 -34.87
CA ALA A 213 -6.27 38.26 -33.51
C ALA A 213 -7.45 39.18 -33.11
N LYS A 214 -8.42 39.34 -34.01
CA LYS A 214 -9.57 40.24 -33.83
C LYS A 214 -10.86 39.63 -34.38
N TRP A 215 -11.98 40.05 -33.82
CA TRP A 215 -13.31 39.81 -34.37
C TRP A 215 -13.53 40.70 -35.60
N GLN A 216 -14.07 40.10 -36.66
CA GLN A 216 -14.43 40.79 -37.89
C GLN A 216 -15.93 40.60 -38.16
N PRO A 217 -16.67 41.66 -38.53
CA PRO A 217 -18.07 41.52 -38.89
C PRO A 217 -18.22 40.69 -40.16
N LEU A 218 -19.26 39.86 -40.20
CA LEU A 218 -19.61 39.07 -41.37
C LEU A 218 -20.81 39.66 -42.10
N ALA A 219 -20.83 39.51 -43.42
CA ALA A 219 -21.97 39.88 -44.23
C ALA A 219 -23.20 39.01 -43.90
N ASN A 220 -24.40 39.56 -44.13
CA ASN A 220 -25.66 38.87 -43.83
C ASN A 220 -25.86 37.58 -44.64
N ASP A 221 -25.12 37.38 -45.72
CA ASP A 221 -25.20 36.17 -46.55
C ASP A 221 -24.82 34.91 -45.76
N TYR A 222 -23.96 35.04 -44.74
CA TYR A 222 -23.57 33.95 -43.84
C TYR A 222 -24.59 33.65 -42.72
N SER A 223 -25.61 34.51 -42.54
CA SER A 223 -26.56 34.43 -41.41
C SER A 223 -27.29 33.09 -41.34
N LYS A 224 -27.69 32.54 -42.50
CA LYS A 224 -28.45 31.28 -42.58
C LYS A 224 -27.60 30.10 -42.10
N ASP A 225 -26.35 30.01 -42.56
CA ASP A 225 -25.47 28.89 -42.23
C ASP A 225 -24.94 28.99 -40.80
N ILE A 226 -24.65 30.19 -40.31
CA ILE A 226 -24.25 30.40 -38.92
C ILE A 226 -25.41 30.08 -37.97
N ASN A 227 -26.61 30.59 -38.21
CA ASN A 227 -27.77 30.26 -37.39
C ASN A 227 -28.08 28.76 -37.38
N LYS A 228 -27.90 28.09 -38.52
CA LYS A 228 -28.01 26.63 -38.61
C LYS A 228 -26.95 25.95 -37.73
N ALA A 229 -25.69 26.40 -37.75
CA ALA A 229 -24.65 25.86 -36.89
C ALA A 229 -24.97 26.04 -35.40
N PHE A 230 -25.46 27.22 -35.00
CA PHE A 230 -25.95 27.47 -33.64
C PHE A 230 -27.10 26.52 -33.26
N ALA A 231 -28.08 26.33 -34.14
CA ALA A 231 -29.19 25.39 -33.89
C ALA A 231 -28.72 23.94 -33.74
N ILE A 232 -27.72 23.49 -34.51
CA ILE A 232 -27.14 22.14 -34.35
C ILE A 232 -26.33 22.04 -33.05
N ALA A 233 -25.52 23.04 -32.71
CA ALA A 233 -24.75 23.07 -31.46
C ALA A 233 -25.65 23.07 -30.22
N GLU A 234 -26.79 23.75 -30.28
CA GLU A 234 -27.84 23.75 -29.26
C GLU A 234 -28.72 22.48 -29.29
N LYS A 235 -28.45 21.54 -30.21
CA LYS A 235 -29.21 20.30 -30.42
C LYS A 235 -30.69 20.52 -30.78
N LYS A 236 -31.02 21.70 -31.32
CA LYS A 236 -32.35 22.03 -31.86
C LYS A 236 -32.53 21.57 -33.31
N ALA A 237 -31.45 21.24 -34.01
CA ALA A 237 -31.45 20.73 -35.37
C ALA A 237 -30.60 19.46 -35.50
N ALA A 238 -30.93 18.62 -36.47
CA ALA A 238 -30.18 17.40 -36.76
C ALA A 238 -28.79 17.70 -37.37
N PRO A 239 -27.77 16.86 -37.13
CA PRO A 239 -26.47 16.99 -37.77
C PRO A 239 -26.58 17.02 -39.30
N SER A 240 -25.95 18.00 -39.92
CA SER A 240 -25.93 18.16 -41.38
C SER A 240 -24.70 18.94 -41.80
N LEU A 241 -24.45 19.02 -43.11
CA LEU A 241 -23.33 19.80 -43.64
C LEU A 241 -23.48 21.28 -43.26
N LEU A 242 -22.38 21.86 -42.79
CA LEU A 242 -22.26 23.25 -42.37
C LEU A 242 -21.21 23.95 -43.23
N THR A 243 -21.52 25.17 -43.66
CA THR A 243 -20.58 26.07 -44.33
C THR A 243 -20.27 27.19 -43.33
N LEU A 244 -19.06 27.20 -42.77
CA LEU A 244 -18.64 28.20 -41.80
C LEU A 244 -17.36 28.88 -42.26
N PRO A 245 -17.18 30.17 -41.97
CA PRO A 245 -15.94 30.87 -42.29
C PRO A 245 -14.78 30.26 -41.50
N VAL A 246 -13.67 30.00 -42.19
CA VAL A 246 -12.44 29.54 -41.56
C VAL A 246 -11.72 30.74 -40.94
N SER A 247 -11.27 30.59 -39.70
CA SER A 247 -10.64 31.71 -39.00
C SER A 247 -9.27 32.11 -39.54
N VAL A 248 -8.62 31.24 -40.32
CA VAL A 248 -7.31 31.52 -40.95
C VAL A 248 -7.46 32.60 -42.03
N ASN A 249 -8.53 32.55 -42.82
CA ASN A 249 -8.87 33.54 -43.84
C ASN A 249 -10.37 33.82 -43.74
N VAL A 250 -10.71 34.84 -42.98
CA VAL A 250 -12.10 35.33 -42.92
C VAL A 250 -12.36 36.13 -44.20
N GLU A 251 -13.08 35.53 -45.14
CA GLU A 251 -13.54 36.22 -46.35
C GLU A 251 -14.73 37.12 -45.99
N THR A 252 -14.60 38.42 -46.23
CA THR A 252 -15.62 39.44 -45.90
C THR A 252 -16.46 39.86 -47.10
N ASN A 253 -16.59 39.03 -48.14
CA ASN A 253 -17.34 39.38 -49.35
C ASN A 253 -18.84 39.12 -49.19
#